data_AF-A0A2I0NGP9-F1
#
_entry.id   AF-A0A2I0NGP9-F1
#
_cell.length_a   1.000
_cell.length_b   1.000
_cell.length_c   1.000
_cell.angle_alpha   90.00
_cell.angle_beta   90.00
_cell.angle_gamma   90.00
#
_symmetry.space_group_name_H-M   'P 1'
#
loop_
_entity.id
_entity.type
_entity.pdbx_description
1 polymer ?
#
loop_
_entity_poly.entity_id
_entity_poly.type
_entity_poly.pdbx_seq_one_letter_code
_entity_poly.pdbx_strand_id
1 'polypeptide(L)'
;MIPDCKDIARYILENYTNKVVEIGVGSRPEVALALKEELDVVVTDMHEQEYAGVRFCRDDVFAPDMGIYRNATLLYSIRPPIDLQLAMAKIAREVGADLLIRPFGHEKADLKHFFKKTELVNYGRARFYLYRS
;
A
#
# COMPACT_ATOMS: atom_id res chain seq x y z
N MET A 1 13.20 13.67 0.38
CA MET A 1 12.21 13.21 1.38
C MET A 1 10.83 13.65 0.89
N ILE A 2 9.91 12.73 0.65
CA ILE A 2 8.50 13.08 0.42
C ILE A 2 7.96 13.52 1.80
N PRO A 3 7.51 14.78 1.99
CA PRO A 3 7.20 15.30 3.32
C PRO A 3 6.11 14.55 4.08
N ASP A 4 5.22 13.86 3.35
CA ASP A 4 4.05 13.17 3.88
C ASP A 4 4.28 11.69 4.24
N CYS A 5 5.43 11.08 3.91
CA CYS A 5 5.67 9.65 4.21
C CYS A 5 5.56 9.34 5.72
N LYS A 6 6.04 10.24 6.58
CA LYS A 6 5.96 10.08 8.04
C LYS A 6 4.52 10.09 8.54
N ASP A 7 3.69 10.95 7.99
CA ASP A 7 2.29 11.07 8.36
C ASP A 7 1.47 9.87 7.84
N ILE A 8 1.80 9.35 6.65
CA ILE A 8 1.23 8.09 6.15
C ILE A 8 1.59 6.93 7.08
N ALA A 9 2.88 6.77 7.42
CA ALA A 9 3.33 5.71 8.31
C ALA A 9 2.62 5.80 9.67
N ARG A 10 2.55 7.01 10.26
CA ARG A 10 1.84 7.24 11.52
C ARG A 10 0.35 6.89 11.43
N TYR A 11 -0.32 7.27 10.35
CA TYR A 11 -1.71 6.88 10.14
C TYR A 11 -1.88 5.37 10.11
N ILE A 12 -0.99 4.66 9.41
CA ILE A 12 -1.03 3.20 9.32
C ILE A 12 -0.83 2.57 10.71
N LEU A 13 0.18 3.01 11.48
CA LEU A 13 0.43 2.52 12.84
C LEU A 13 -0.75 2.73 13.79
N GLU A 14 -1.47 3.85 13.66
CA GLU A 14 -2.62 4.17 14.52
C GLU A 14 -3.88 3.35 14.14
N ASN A 15 -3.96 2.78 12.93
CA ASN A 15 -5.18 2.16 12.40
C ASN A 15 -5.05 0.67 12.07
N TYR A 16 -3.83 0.14 11.96
CA TYR A 16 -3.55 -1.25 11.59
C TYR A 16 -2.49 -1.82 12.53
N THR A 17 -2.66 -3.09 12.89
CA THR A 17 -1.77 -3.79 13.85
C THR A 17 -1.22 -5.11 13.30
N ASN A 18 -1.64 -5.52 12.11
CA ASN A 18 -1.31 -6.80 11.50
C ASN A 18 -0.44 -6.59 10.25
N LYS A 19 -0.37 -7.62 9.40
CA LYS A 19 0.39 -7.60 8.15
C LYS A 19 -0.08 -6.49 7.21
N VAL A 20 0.89 -5.72 6.72
CA VAL A 20 0.69 -4.67 5.71
C VAL A 20 1.63 -4.90 4.54
N VAL A 21 1.16 -4.61 3.33
CA VAL A 21 1.94 -4.84 2.10
C VAL A 21 2.07 -3.55 1.31
N GLU A 22 3.31 -3.10 1.08
CA GLU A 22 3.61 -2.05 0.12
C GLU A 22 3.77 -2.65 -1.27
N ILE A 23 3.01 -2.19 -2.24
CA ILE A 23 3.07 -2.65 -3.63
C ILE A 23 3.75 -1.59 -4.49
N GLY A 24 4.77 -2.00 -5.24
CA GLY A 24 5.57 -1.09 -6.06
C GLY A 24 6.41 -0.14 -5.21
N VAL A 25 7.13 -0.69 -4.23
CA VAL A 25 7.98 0.10 -3.31
C VAL A 25 9.00 0.97 -4.06
N GLY A 26 9.45 0.55 -5.26
CA GLY A 26 10.47 1.24 -6.03
C GLY A 26 11.69 1.51 -5.16
N SER A 27 12.44 2.58 -5.43
CA SER A 27 13.67 2.93 -4.70
C SER A 27 13.45 3.67 -3.37
N ARG A 28 12.21 3.75 -2.88
CA ARG A 28 11.82 4.66 -1.79
C ARG A 28 10.96 3.99 -0.71
N PRO A 29 11.52 3.00 0.04
CA PRO A 29 10.82 2.28 1.10
C PRO A 29 10.64 3.11 2.39
N GLU A 30 10.50 4.43 2.29
CA GLU A 30 10.48 5.34 3.45
C GLU A 30 9.32 5.00 4.41
N VAL A 31 8.17 4.60 3.88
CA VAL A 31 6.99 4.22 4.68
C VAL A 31 7.20 2.83 5.28
N ALA A 32 7.53 1.81 4.49
CA ALA A 32 7.79 0.46 5.00
C ALA A 32 8.86 0.42 6.10
N LEU A 33 9.96 1.16 5.94
CA LEU A 33 11.02 1.24 6.95
C LEU A 33 10.57 1.88 8.27
N ALA A 34 9.55 2.76 8.24
CA ALA A 34 8.99 3.34 9.45
C ALA A 34 7.99 2.41 10.15
N LEU A 35 7.42 1.44 9.43
CA LEU A 35 6.41 0.51 9.94
C LEU A 35 6.99 -0.79 10.49
N LYS A 36 8.19 -1.19 10.04
CA LYS A 36 8.76 -2.53 10.28
C LYS A 36 8.98 -2.91 11.75
N GLU A 37 9.12 -1.94 12.64
CA GLU A 37 9.38 -2.19 14.07
C GLU A 37 8.10 -2.57 14.82
N GLU A 38 6.92 -2.21 14.29
CA GLU A 38 5.63 -2.41 14.95
C GLU A 38 4.68 -3.33 14.17
N LEU A 39 4.90 -3.53 12.86
CA LEU A 39 4.03 -4.31 11.97
C LEU A 39 4.79 -5.37 11.16
N ASP A 40 4.10 -6.42 10.72
CA ASP A 40 4.61 -7.36 9.71
C ASP A 40 4.52 -6.72 8.32
N VAL A 41 5.61 -6.06 7.92
CA VAL A 41 5.69 -5.32 6.66
C VAL A 41 6.31 -6.18 5.56
N VAL A 42 5.58 -6.33 4.47
CA VAL A 42 6.08 -6.90 3.22
C VAL A 42 6.12 -5.82 2.16
N VAL A 43 7.18 -5.77 1.36
CA VAL A 43 7.28 -4.86 0.22
C VAL A 43 7.41 -5.68 -1.05
N THR A 44 6.69 -5.28 -2.09
CA THR A 44 6.73 -5.95 -3.40
C THR A 44 7.13 -4.99 -4.51
N ASP A 45 7.85 -5.52 -5.49
CA ASP A 45 8.17 -4.84 -6.75
C ASP A 45 8.50 -5.88 -7.82
N MET A 46 8.30 -5.53 -9.09
CA MET A 46 8.69 -6.39 -10.22
C MET A 46 10.22 -6.45 -10.37
N HIS A 47 10.92 -5.39 -9.94
CA HIS A 47 12.36 -5.25 -9.98
C HIS A 47 12.96 -5.60 -8.62
N GLU A 48 13.88 -6.56 -8.61
CA GLU A 48 14.55 -7.02 -7.41
C GLU A 48 15.33 -5.88 -6.74
N GLN A 49 15.00 -5.61 -5.48
CA GLN A 49 15.61 -4.57 -4.67
C GLN A 49 15.75 -5.09 -3.24
N GLU A 50 16.89 -4.86 -2.61
CA GLU A 50 17.10 -5.25 -1.22
C GLU A 50 17.02 -4.05 -0.29
N TYR A 51 16.18 -4.18 0.74
CA TYR A 51 15.99 -3.17 1.77
C TYR A 51 16.38 -3.73 3.13
N ALA A 52 17.30 -3.04 3.80
CA ALA A 52 17.77 -3.44 5.11
C ALA A 52 16.62 -3.47 6.14
N GLY A 53 16.23 -4.68 6.56
CA GLY A 53 15.25 -4.89 7.61
C GLY A 53 13.78 -4.90 7.16
N VAL A 54 13.49 -5.03 5.87
CA VAL A 54 12.11 -5.24 5.38
C VAL A 54 12.07 -6.47 4.49
N ARG A 55 10.99 -7.26 4.59
CA ARG A 55 10.81 -8.45 3.75
C ARG A 55 10.44 -8.02 2.34
N PHE A 56 11.40 -8.10 1.42
CA PHE A 56 11.17 -7.90 0.00
C PHE A 56 10.69 -9.19 -0.66
N CYS A 57 9.63 -9.09 -1.46
CA CYS A 57 9.14 -10.18 -2.31
C CYS A 57 9.02 -9.67 -3.75
N ARG A 58 9.76 -10.28 -4.68
CA ARG A 58 9.61 -9.99 -6.10
C ARG A 58 8.26 -10.51 -6.58
N ASP A 59 7.41 -9.62 -7.07
CA ASP A 59 6.05 -9.95 -7.51
C ASP A 59 5.63 -9.06 -8.68
N ASP A 60 4.91 -9.65 -9.64
CA ASP A 60 4.19 -8.90 -10.65
C ASP A 60 2.73 -8.78 -10.20
N VAL A 61 2.35 -7.59 -9.77
CA VAL A 61 0.98 -7.25 -9.35
C VAL A 61 -0.11 -7.56 -10.39
N PHE A 62 0.23 -7.64 -11.68
CA PHE A 62 -0.73 -8.01 -12.74
C PHE A 62 -0.92 -9.53 -12.85
N ALA A 63 0.02 -10.31 -12.31
CA ALA A 63 -0.04 -11.76 -12.16
C ALA A 63 0.44 -12.16 -10.74
N PRO A 64 -0.28 -11.74 -9.69
CA PRO A 64 0.24 -11.73 -8.33
C PRO A 64 0.32 -13.12 -7.72
N ASP A 65 1.35 -13.38 -6.93
CA ASP A 65 1.34 -14.49 -5.99
C ASP A 65 0.48 -14.13 -4.76
N MET A 66 -0.75 -14.63 -4.75
CA MET A 66 -1.72 -14.40 -3.67
C MET A 66 -1.23 -14.88 -2.29
N GLY A 67 -0.24 -15.78 -2.22
CA GLY A 67 0.40 -16.17 -0.96
C GLY A 67 1.08 -14.99 -0.25
N ILE A 68 1.61 -14.04 -1.01
CA ILE A 68 2.25 -12.82 -0.49
C ILE A 68 1.22 -11.92 0.19
N TYR A 69 0.00 -11.84 -0.34
CA TYR A 69 -1.05 -10.92 0.10
C TYR A 69 -1.96 -11.51 1.18
N ARG A 70 -1.91 -12.82 1.40
CA ARG A 70 -2.75 -13.52 2.37
C ARG A 70 -2.59 -12.93 3.78
N ASN A 71 -3.71 -12.76 4.47
CA ASN A 71 -3.83 -12.20 5.82
C ASN A 71 -3.36 -10.74 5.96
N ALA A 72 -3.09 -10.03 4.86
CA ALA A 72 -2.82 -8.61 4.93
C ALA A 72 -4.12 -7.87 5.34
N THR A 73 -4.01 -6.92 6.26
CA THR A 73 -5.12 -6.03 6.62
C THR A 73 -5.12 -4.75 5.81
N LEU A 74 -3.97 -4.39 5.24
CA LEU A 74 -3.79 -3.22 4.39
C LEU A 74 -2.83 -3.53 3.23
N LEU A 75 -3.26 -3.20 2.02
CA LEU A 75 -2.39 -3.01 0.87
C LEU A 75 -2.22 -1.52 0.64
N TYR A 76 -0.99 -1.07 0.36
CA TYR A 76 -0.77 0.34 0.07
C TYR A 76 0.26 0.56 -1.02
N SER A 77 0.18 1.71 -1.69
CA SER A 77 1.19 2.12 -2.66
C SER A 77 1.32 3.64 -2.74
N ILE A 78 2.56 4.07 -2.98
CA ILE A 78 2.97 5.47 -3.03
C ILE A 78 3.27 5.86 -4.48
N ARG A 79 2.37 6.65 -5.07
CA ARG A 79 2.33 7.09 -6.48
C ARG A 79 2.17 5.94 -7.48
N PRO A 80 1.22 5.01 -7.30
CA PRO A 80 0.95 3.98 -8.30
C PRO A 80 0.33 4.59 -9.58
N PRO A 81 0.73 4.13 -10.78
CA PRO A 81 0.00 4.42 -12.02
C PRO A 81 -1.41 3.80 -11.98
N ILE A 82 -2.31 4.29 -12.83
CA ILE A 82 -3.74 3.90 -12.83
C ILE A 82 -3.93 2.39 -13.00
N ASP A 83 -3.19 1.75 -13.90
CA ASP A 83 -3.31 0.30 -14.13
C ASP A 83 -2.91 -0.51 -12.89
N LEU A 84 -1.89 -0.04 -12.17
CA LEU A 84 -1.46 -0.63 -10.91
C LEU A 84 -2.55 -0.50 -9.84
N GLN A 85 -3.21 0.66 -9.76
CA GLN A 85 -4.30 0.86 -8.81
C GLN A 85 -5.45 -0.14 -9.02
N LEU A 86 -5.79 -0.45 -10.27
CA LEU A 86 -6.83 -1.43 -10.61
C LEU A 86 -6.41 -2.86 -10.22
N ALA A 87 -5.15 -3.24 -10.48
CA ALA A 87 -4.63 -4.55 -10.09
C ALA A 87 -4.63 -4.73 -8.57
N MET A 88 -4.13 -3.72 -7.84
CA MET A 88 -4.15 -3.69 -6.38
C MET A 88 -5.56 -3.82 -5.79
N ALA A 89 -6.55 -3.15 -6.40
CA ALA A 89 -7.94 -3.22 -5.94
C ALA A 89 -8.53 -4.63 -6.04
N LYS A 90 -8.18 -5.38 -7.09
CA LYS A 90 -8.61 -6.78 -7.23
C LYS A 90 -8.01 -7.64 -6.13
N ILE A 91 -6.70 -7.52 -5.89
CA ILE A 91 -5.99 -8.25 -4.84
C ILE A 91 -6.58 -7.93 -3.47
N ALA A 92 -6.72 -6.64 -3.14
CA ALA A 92 -7.27 -6.17 -1.87
C ALA A 92 -8.66 -6.76 -1.60
N ARG A 93 -9.53 -6.71 -2.61
CA ARG A 93 -10.88 -7.29 -2.52
C ARG A 93 -10.86 -8.80 -2.30
N GLU A 94 -9.95 -9.51 -2.96
CA GLU A 94 -9.85 -10.97 -2.84
C GLU A 94 -9.36 -11.41 -1.46
N VAL A 95 -8.41 -10.68 -0.86
CA VAL A 95 -7.90 -10.99 0.48
C VAL A 95 -8.69 -10.33 1.62
N GLY A 96 -9.65 -9.45 1.29
CA GLY A 96 -10.44 -8.69 2.27
C GLY A 96 -9.65 -7.60 2.99
N ALA A 97 -8.62 -7.05 2.34
CA ALA A 97 -7.77 -5.99 2.88
C ALA A 97 -8.30 -4.60 2.50
N ASP A 98 -8.02 -3.62 3.34
CA ASP A 98 -8.14 -2.22 2.94
C ASP A 98 -7.07 -1.86 1.91
N LEU A 99 -7.35 -0.82 1.11
CA LEU A 99 -6.41 -0.30 0.12
C LEU A 99 -6.15 1.18 0.37
N LEU A 100 -4.88 1.55 0.51
CA LEU A 100 -4.42 2.94 0.61
C LEU A 100 -3.63 3.32 -0.63
N ILE A 101 -4.09 4.34 -1.35
CA ILE A 101 -3.41 4.87 -2.53
C ILE A 101 -3.07 6.34 -2.28
N ARG A 102 -1.78 6.65 -2.33
CA ARG A 102 -1.31 8.03 -2.40
C ARG A 102 -0.89 8.35 -3.84
N PRO A 103 -1.75 8.92 -4.69
CA PRO A 103 -1.48 9.05 -6.11
C PRO A 103 -0.42 10.10 -6.44
N PHE A 104 0.03 10.13 -7.70
CA PHE A 104 0.76 11.27 -8.25
C PHE A 104 -0.26 12.35 -8.67
N GLY A 105 -0.33 13.45 -7.91
CA GLY A 105 -1.26 14.54 -8.20
C GLY A 105 -2.73 14.12 -8.08
N HIS A 106 -3.48 14.21 -9.18
CA HIS A 106 -4.93 13.98 -9.22
C HIS A 106 -5.34 12.68 -9.93
N GLU A 107 -4.38 11.86 -10.37
CA GLU A 107 -4.65 10.65 -11.14
C GLU A 107 -5.17 9.52 -10.24
N LYS A 108 -6.44 9.14 -10.41
CA LYS A 108 -7.07 8.06 -9.65
C LYS A 108 -7.98 7.21 -10.52
N ALA A 109 -7.89 5.89 -10.36
CA ALA A 109 -8.85 4.96 -10.90
C ALA A 109 -10.20 5.07 -10.14
N ASP A 110 -11.31 4.75 -10.80
CA ASP A 110 -12.59 4.56 -10.11
C ASP A 110 -12.67 3.14 -9.53
N LEU A 111 -12.27 3.02 -8.26
CA LEU A 111 -12.21 1.74 -7.55
C LEU A 111 -13.43 1.50 -6.65
N LYS A 112 -14.43 2.38 -6.64
CA LYS A 112 -15.56 2.32 -5.68
C LYS A 112 -16.33 1.00 -5.73
N HIS A 113 -16.39 0.36 -6.89
CA HIS A 113 -17.09 -0.90 -7.08
C HIS A 113 -16.40 -2.10 -6.41
N PHE A 114 -15.13 -1.95 -5.99
CA PHE A 114 -14.36 -2.98 -5.30
C PHE A 114 -14.51 -2.92 -3.78
N PHE A 115 -14.99 -1.80 -3.22
CA PHE A 115 -14.91 -1.52 -1.79
C PHE A 115 -16.22 -0.98 -1.23
N LYS A 116 -16.47 -1.19 0.06
CA LYS A 116 -17.70 -0.72 0.72
C LYS A 116 -17.70 0.78 0.91
N LYS A 117 -16.53 1.36 1.17
CA LYS A 117 -16.35 2.78 1.47
C LYS A 117 -15.09 3.30 0.81
N THR A 118 -15.14 4.54 0.36
CA THR A 118 -13.99 5.27 -0.19
C THR A 118 -13.91 6.63 0.47
N GLU A 119 -12.74 6.99 0.97
CA GLU A 119 -12.49 8.21 1.72
C GLU A 119 -11.22 8.89 1.22
N LEU A 120 -11.24 10.21 1.10
CA LEU A 120 -10.03 11.00 0.95
C LEU A 120 -9.59 11.43 2.36
N VAL A 121 -8.50 10.85 2.85
CA VAL A 121 -7.98 11.10 4.19
C VAL A 121 -6.94 12.22 4.12
N ASN A 122 -7.12 13.22 4.98
CA ASN A 122 -6.12 14.26 5.24
C ASN A 122 -5.57 14.02 6.65
N TYR A 123 -4.30 13.63 6.75
CA TYR A 123 -3.66 13.33 8.03
C TYR A 123 -2.31 14.04 8.10
N GLY A 124 -2.19 15.07 8.95
CA GLY A 124 -1.02 15.95 8.95
C GLY A 124 -0.82 16.60 7.57
N ARG A 125 0.34 16.35 6.95
CA ARG A 125 0.68 16.76 5.57
C ARG A 125 0.31 15.72 4.52
N ALA A 126 -0.07 14.51 4.94
CA ALA A 126 -0.45 13.44 4.03
C ALA A 126 -1.87 13.59 3.51
N ARG A 127 -2.01 13.30 2.21
CA ARG A 127 -3.30 13.18 1.53
C ARG A 127 -3.30 11.92 0.70
N PHE A 128 -4.22 11.01 1.00
CA PHE A 128 -4.32 9.73 0.32
C PHE A 128 -5.77 9.25 0.27
N TYR A 129 -6.06 8.40 -0.71
CA TYR A 129 -7.32 7.71 -0.81
C TYR A 129 -7.26 6.43 -0.01
N LEU A 130 -8.28 6.20 0.80
CA LEU A 130 -8.47 4.99 1.57
C LEU A 130 -9.74 4.30 1.12
N TYR A 131 -9.63 3.02 0.79
CA TYR A 131 -10.72 2.18 0.38
C TYR A 131 -10.87 1.05 1.39
N ARG A 132 -12.05 0.93 1.99
CA ARG A 132 -12.32 -0.02 3.08
C ARG A 132 -13.07 -1.25 2.56
N SER A 133 -12.57 -2.44 2.91
CA SER A 133 -13.16 -3.73 2.51
C SER A 133 -14.45 -4.09 3.26
#